data_AF-A0A0P0URN9-F1
#
_entry.id   AF-A0A0P0URN9-F1
#
_cell.length_a   1.000
_cell.length_b   1.000
_cell.length_c   1.000
_cell.angle_alpha   90.00
_cell.angle_beta   90.00
_cell.angle_gamma   90.00
#
_symmetry.space_group_name_H-M   'P 1'
#
loop_
_entity.id
_entity.type
_entity.pdbx_description
1 polymer ?
#
loop_
_entity_poly.entity_id
_entity_poly.type
_entity_poly.pdbx_seq_one_letter_code
_entity_poly.pdbx_strand_id
1 'polypeptide(L)'
;MKKTLSTLFLTISLSVSALSPNEMLAIVGAVKFYNENCAGLNPAGARRMNQGLKRFKMDKTPISVLEQHPFAISTYNTAKKYGCDGTKREAQKAGFFQYIN
;
A
#
# COMPACT_ATOMS: atom_id res chain seq x y z
N MET A 1 0.80 -11.54 -53.41
CA MET A 1 1.10 -10.67 -52.25
C MET A 1 0.36 -11.18 -51.02
N LYS A 2 1.00 -11.98 -50.17
CA LYS A 2 0.41 -12.43 -48.90
C LYS A 2 1.03 -11.60 -47.78
N LYS A 3 0.23 -10.71 -47.19
CA LYS A 3 0.64 -9.82 -46.10
C LYS A 3 0.87 -10.66 -44.84
N THR A 4 2.06 -10.56 -44.29
CA THR A 4 2.46 -11.19 -43.04
C THR A 4 1.72 -10.55 -41.88
N LEU A 5 1.12 -11.40 -41.05
CA LEU A 5 0.49 -11.05 -39.77
C LEU A 5 1.61 -10.86 -38.74
N SER A 6 1.82 -9.64 -38.25
CA SER A 6 2.69 -9.39 -37.09
C SER A 6 1.84 -8.92 -35.92
N THR A 7 1.39 -9.87 -35.09
CA THR A 7 0.86 -9.60 -33.76
C THR A 7 2.02 -9.26 -32.84
N LEU A 8 2.24 -7.96 -32.66
CA LEU A 8 3.16 -7.42 -31.67
C LEU A 8 2.55 -7.64 -30.27
N PHE A 9 2.91 -8.75 -29.62
CA PHE A 9 2.64 -8.94 -28.20
C PHE A 9 3.54 -7.97 -27.41
N LEU A 10 3.04 -6.76 -27.15
CA LEU A 10 3.62 -5.85 -26.19
C LEU A 10 3.30 -6.41 -24.79
N THR A 11 4.18 -7.23 -24.24
CA THR A 11 4.16 -7.55 -22.81
C THR A 11 4.56 -6.27 -22.06
N ILE A 12 3.55 -5.49 -21.66
CA ILE A 12 3.73 -4.39 -20.73
C ILE A 12 4.11 -5.02 -19.39
N SER A 13 5.42 -5.18 -19.17
CA SER A 13 5.99 -5.45 -17.87
C SER A 13 5.72 -4.22 -17.02
N LEU A 14 4.55 -4.17 -16.37
CA LEU A 14 4.28 -3.23 -15.28
C LEU A 14 5.36 -3.49 -14.22
N SER A 15 6.39 -2.65 -14.23
CA SER A 15 7.39 -2.56 -13.18
C SER A 15 6.69 -2.05 -11.92
N VAL A 16 5.96 -2.96 -11.26
CA VAL A 16 5.50 -2.76 -9.89
C VAL A 16 6.76 -2.66 -9.07
N SER A 17 7.19 -1.43 -8.79
CA SER A 17 8.26 -1.15 -7.85
C SER A 17 8.00 -1.98 -6.60
N ALA A 18 8.90 -2.93 -6.35
CA ALA A 18 8.81 -3.79 -5.20
C ALA A 18 8.95 -2.90 -3.97
N LEU A 19 7.88 -2.83 -3.17
CA LEU A 19 7.89 -2.18 -1.86
C LEU A 19 9.13 -2.66 -1.07
N SER A 20 9.71 -1.82 -0.24
CA SER A 20 10.76 -2.17 0.71
C SER A 20 10.16 -2.47 2.10
N PRO A 21 10.92 -3.13 3.00
CA PRO A 21 10.49 -3.31 4.39
C PRO A 21 10.09 -2.00 5.10
N ASN A 22 10.84 -0.91 4.88
CA ASN A 22 10.55 0.38 5.51
C ASN A 22 9.28 1.02 4.94
N GLU A 23 9.06 0.92 3.63
CA GLU A 23 7.81 1.37 3.02
C GLU A 23 6.61 0.54 3.52
N MET A 24 6.81 -0.76 3.80
CA MET A 24 5.76 -1.56 4.43
C MET A 24 5.42 -1.06 5.83
N LEU A 25 6.41 -0.71 6.65
CA LEU A 25 6.20 -0.11 7.96
C LEU A 25 5.52 1.26 7.88
N ALA A 26 5.85 2.05 6.87
CA ALA A 26 5.15 3.31 6.60
C ALA A 26 3.66 3.06 6.28
N ILE A 27 3.36 2.07 5.43
CA ILE A 27 1.97 1.67 5.13
C ILE A 27 1.25 1.21 6.41
N VAL A 28 1.89 0.42 7.28
CA VAL A 28 1.30 0.02 8.57
C VAL A 28 0.87 1.24 9.38
N GLY A 29 1.74 2.26 9.47
CA GLY A 29 1.43 3.52 10.15
C GLY A 29 0.26 4.30 9.54
N ALA A 30 0.26 4.48 8.22
CA ALA A 30 -0.82 5.16 7.51
C ALA A 30 -2.17 4.43 7.67
N VAL A 31 -2.16 3.10 7.54
CA VAL A 31 -3.35 2.26 7.67
C VAL A 31 -3.89 2.27 9.08
N LYS A 32 -3.03 2.27 10.11
CA LYS A 32 -3.46 2.43 11.51
C LYS A 32 -4.30 3.68 11.68
N PHE A 33 -3.79 4.84 11.27
CA PHE A 33 -4.53 6.10 11.35
C PHE A 33 -5.87 6.00 10.63
N TYR A 34 -5.87 5.46 9.42
CA TYR A 34 -7.08 5.38 8.59
C TYR A 34 -8.12 4.39 9.12
N ASN A 35 -7.69 3.31 9.78
CA ASN A 35 -8.59 2.37 10.46
C ASN A 35 -9.17 2.95 11.76
N GLU A 36 -8.38 3.72 12.51
CA GLU A 36 -8.81 4.31 13.79
C GLU A 36 -9.70 5.55 13.60
N ASN A 37 -9.50 6.32 12.53
CA ASN A 37 -10.08 7.66 12.39
C ASN A 37 -10.91 7.87 11.12
N CYS A 38 -10.88 6.93 10.18
CA CYS A 38 -11.54 7.06 8.87
C CYS A 38 -12.34 5.78 8.54
N ALA A 39 -12.61 5.53 7.26
CA ALA A 39 -13.40 4.37 6.83
C ALA A 39 -12.58 3.05 6.74
N GLY A 40 -11.28 3.09 7.04
CA GLY A 40 -10.39 1.92 6.99
C GLY A 40 -10.11 1.40 5.58
N LEU A 41 -9.45 0.24 5.52
CA LEU A 41 -9.20 -0.47 4.25
C LEU A 41 -10.45 -1.25 3.80
N ASN A 42 -10.61 -1.35 2.48
CA ASN A 42 -11.56 -2.30 1.90
C ASN A 42 -10.96 -3.74 1.92
N PRO A 43 -11.76 -4.79 1.62
CA PRO A 43 -11.27 -6.17 1.65
C PRO A 43 -10.10 -6.45 0.70
N ALA A 44 -9.97 -5.71 -0.41
CA ALA A 44 -8.84 -5.84 -1.32
C ALA A 44 -7.57 -5.20 -0.72
N GLY A 45 -7.73 -4.06 -0.04
CA GLY A 45 -6.65 -3.38 0.67
C GLY A 45 -6.10 -4.21 1.82
N ALA A 46 -6.99 -4.79 2.64
CA ALA A 46 -6.58 -5.70 3.71
C ALA A 46 -5.80 -6.91 3.17
N ARG A 47 -6.26 -7.51 2.06
CA ARG A 47 -5.54 -8.61 1.39
C ARG A 47 -4.15 -8.18 0.89
N ARG A 48 -4.06 -7.02 0.23
CA ARG A 48 -2.81 -6.48 -0.30
C ARG A 48 -1.81 -6.15 0.81
N MET A 49 -2.29 -5.58 1.92
CA MET A 49 -1.49 -5.32 3.11
C MET A 49 -0.91 -6.64 3.67
N ASN A 50 -1.75 -7.66 3.84
CA ASN A 50 -1.30 -8.98 4.33
C ASN A 50 -0.29 -9.65 3.40
N GLN A 51 -0.45 -9.51 2.07
CA GLN A 51 0.55 -9.98 1.10
C GLN A 51 1.87 -9.23 1.25
N GLY A 52 1.83 -7.90 1.46
CA GLY A 52 3.00 -7.08 1.75
C GLY A 52 3.73 -7.56 3.01
N LEU A 53 3.01 -7.76 4.11
CA LEU A 53 3.58 -8.28 5.36
C LEU A 53 4.29 -9.62 5.14
N LYS A 54 3.66 -10.57 4.43
CA LYS A 54 4.25 -11.88 4.09
C LYS A 54 5.51 -11.74 3.26
N ARG A 55 5.50 -10.87 2.24
CA ARG A 55 6.64 -10.65 1.34
C ARG A 55 7.89 -10.22 2.11
N PHE A 56 7.74 -9.39 3.14
CA PHE A 56 8.84 -8.91 3.98
C PHE A 56 9.03 -9.70 5.28
N LYS A 57 8.38 -10.86 5.42
CA LYS A 57 8.43 -11.72 6.62
C LYS A 57 8.00 -11.01 7.91
N MET A 58 7.11 -10.03 7.79
CA MET A 58 6.54 -9.27 8.91
C MET A 58 5.20 -9.84 9.39
N ASP A 59 4.61 -10.79 8.66
CA ASP A 59 3.32 -11.42 8.97
C ASP A 59 3.32 -12.24 10.27
N LYS A 60 4.49 -12.65 10.74
CA LYS A 60 4.68 -13.33 12.03
C LYS A 60 4.78 -12.38 13.22
N THR A 61 5.04 -11.10 12.97
CA THR A 61 5.14 -10.08 14.00
C THR A 61 3.74 -9.53 14.27
N PRO A 62 3.28 -9.48 15.53
CA PRO A 62 1.98 -8.87 15.84
C PRO A 62 1.89 -7.45 15.28
N ILE A 63 0.75 -7.10 14.69
CA ILE A 63 0.57 -5.79 14.05
C ILE A 63 0.83 -4.63 15.02
N SER A 64 0.41 -4.79 16.28
CA SER A 64 0.63 -3.84 17.37
C SER A 64 2.11 -3.58 17.67
N VAL A 65 3.00 -4.52 17.38
CA VAL A 65 4.45 -4.36 17.49
C VAL A 65 5.00 -3.62 16.27
N LEU A 66 4.53 -3.94 15.07
CA LEU A 66 4.91 -3.23 13.84
C LEU A 66 4.51 -1.75 13.89
N GLU A 67 3.35 -1.44 14.48
CA GLU A 67 2.85 -0.09 14.70
C GLU A 67 3.72 0.76 15.63
N GLN A 68 4.52 0.14 16.49
CA GLN A 68 5.45 0.83 17.40
C GLN A 68 6.78 1.18 16.70
N HIS A 69 7.00 0.71 15.48
CA HIS A 69 8.23 1.00 14.75
C HIS A 69 8.32 2.51 14.41
N PRO A 70 9.50 3.16 14.50
CA PRO A 70 9.65 4.59 14.22
C PRO A 70 9.08 5.05 12.87
N PHE A 71 9.28 4.27 11.80
CA PHE A 71 8.66 4.55 10.49
C PHE A 71 7.13 4.52 10.53
N ALA A 72 6.53 3.53 11.20
CA ALA A 72 5.08 3.45 11.32
C ALA A 72 4.52 4.63 12.13
N ILE A 73 5.17 4.99 13.24
CA ILE A 73 4.80 6.16 14.06
C ILE A 73 4.91 7.45 13.25
N SER A 74 5.99 7.63 12.50
CA SER A 74 6.21 8.81 11.66
C SER A 74 5.12 8.97 10.61
N THR A 75 4.78 7.88 9.91
CA THR A 75 3.73 7.91 8.89
C THR A 75 2.34 8.05 9.50
N TYR A 76 2.05 7.45 10.66
CA TYR A 76 0.82 7.69 11.40
C TYR A 76 0.64 9.19 11.71
N ASN A 77 1.69 9.84 12.23
CA ASN A 77 1.67 11.27 12.53
C ASN A 77 1.51 12.13 11.27
N THR A 78 2.10 11.70 10.15
CA THR A 78 1.92 12.35 8.85
C THR A 78 0.48 12.23 8.36
N ALA A 79 -0.11 11.04 8.42
CA ALA A 79 -1.50 10.80 8.07
C ALA A 79 -2.45 11.62 8.97
N LYS A 80 -2.16 11.69 10.27
CA LYS A 80 -2.88 12.54 11.23
C LYS A 80 -2.87 14.02 10.85
N LYS A 81 -1.74 14.55 10.37
CA LYS A 81 -1.65 15.94 9.89
C LYS A 81 -2.48 16.19 8.63
N TYR A 82 -2.57 15.20 7.75
CA TYR A 82 -3.35 15.31 6.51
C TYR A 82 -4.84 15.03 6.69
N GLY A 83 -5.24 14.34 7.77
CA GLY A 83 -6.61 13.88 7.95
C GLY A 83 -7.01 12.80 6.93
N CYS A 84 -8.28 12.40 6.95
CA CYS A 84 -8.78 11.33 6.08
C CYS A 84 -8.65 11.68 4.59
N ASP A 85 -9.15 12.84 4.17
CA ASP A 85 -9.15 13.24 2.75
C ASP A 85 -7.75 13.49 2.22
N GLY A 86 -6.88 14.12 3.01
CA GLY A 86 -5.49 14.33 2.64
C GLY A 86 -4.74 13.01 2.52
N THR A 87 -4.93 12.09 3.47
CA THR A 87 -4.34 10.74 3.41
C THR A 87 -4.86 9.96 2.20
N LYS A 88 -6.15 10.06 1.88
CA LYS A 88 -6.77 9.45 0.69
C LYS A 88 -6.18 9.99 -0.61
N ARG A 89 -5.93 11.30 -0.69
CA ARG A 89 -5.24 11.94 -1.81
C ARG A 89 -3.79 11.46 -1.95
N GLU A 90 -3.03 11.36 -0.87
CA GLU A 90 -1.66 10.84 -0.93
C GLU A 90 -1.64 9.36 -1.35
N ALA A 91 -2.56 8.55 -0.83
CA ALA A 91 -2.74 7.17 -1.27
C ALA A 91 -3.10 7.10 -2.76
N GLN A 92 -3.91 8.04 -3.29
CA GLN A 92 -4.22 8.12 -4.72
C GLN A 92 -2.98 8.41 -5.57
N LYS A 93 -2.16 9.38 -5.18
CA LYS A 93 -0.89 9.69 -5.89
C LYS A 93 0.04 8.48 -5.93
N ALA A 94 0.03 7.67 -4.88
CA ALA A 94 0.81 6.44 -4.78
C ALA A 94 0.13 5.21 -5.41
N GLY A 95 -1.04 5.35 -6.05
CA GLY A 95 -1.75 4.25 -6.73
C GLY A 95 -2.50 3.28 -5.79
N PHE A 96 -2.73 3.68 -4.54
CA PHE A 96 -3.40 2.88 -3.51
C PHE A 96 -4.85 3.29 -3.21
N PHE A 97 -5.41 4.30 -3.88
CA PHE A 97 -6.78 4.79 -3.62
C PHE A 97 -7.86 3.70 -3.67
N GLN A 98 -7.73 2.74 -4.59
CA GLN A 98 -8.67 1.63 -4.74
C GLN A 98 -8.69 0.63 -3.57
N TYR A 99 -7.84 0.80 -2.55
CA TYR A 99 -7.70 -0.10 -1.41
C TYR A 99 -8.23 0.47 -0.10
N ILE A 100 -8.63 1.74 -0.09
CA ILE A 100 -9.19 2.47 1.05
C ILE A 100 -10.69 2.70 0.84
N ASN A 101 -11.48 2.64 1.91
CA ASN A 101 -12.88 3.04 1.89
C ASN A 101 -13.01 4.58 1.83
#